data_AF-A0A559NT46-F1
#
_entry.id   AF-A0A559NT46-F1
#
_cell.length_a   1.000
_cell.length_b   1.000
_cell.length_c   1.000
_cell.angle_alpha   90.00
_cell.angle_beta   90.00
_cell.angle_gamma   90.00
#
_symmetry.space_group_name_H-M   'P 1'
#
loop_
_entity.id
_entity.type
_entity.pdbx_description
1 polymer ?
#
loop_
_entity_poly.entity_id
_entity_poly.type
_entity_poly.pdbx_seq_one_letter_code
_entity_poly.pdbx_strand_id
1 'polypeptide(L)'
;MGTKRKKNKNDRYAPKKHHDKGPVKAKKHLGQHFLIDEAIAKSIADTLLQKEYRNVIEIGPGTGVLTKYLLNRDIDLVAMDLDAESIKYLNETFPMEHFAVLQGKGSFKVIEADFLNYDLNELFNNQPFGITGNFPYNISTQIVFKMLEHRDLVPEFSGMFQKEVAERICAQEGSKTYGILSVLAQAYYDTEYLFTVPPEVFDPPPKVQSGVLRMVRKTNYQLPCDEQLFKRVVKTAFNQRRKTLRNSLKTFTLSDNLKEDTIFDQRPEQLSVVDFIALTKKIADDTL
;
A
#
# COMPACT_ATOMS: atom_id res chain seq x y z
N MET A 1 63.45 -33.21 2.11
CA MET A 1 62.70 -32.69 3.27
C MET A 1 61.86 -31.51 2.81
N GLY A 2 60.58 -31.75 2.49
CA GLY A 2 59.69 -30.74 1.91
C GLY A 2 58.60 -30.33 2.90
N THR A 3 58.43 -29.02 3.10
CA THR A 3 57.37 -28.42 3.93
C THR A 3 56.26 -27.88 3.03
N LYS A 4 55.20 -28.67 2.84
CA LYS A 4 53.92 -28.21 2.26
C LYS A 4 53.01 -27.69 3.38
N ARG A 5 52.72 -26.38 3.36
CA ARG A 5 51.67 -25.74 4.18
C ARG A 5 50.30 -26.32 3.79
N LYS A 6 49.62 -26.99 4.72
CA LYS A 6 48.21 -27.40 4.59
C LYS A 6 47.31 -26.17 4.74
N LYS A 7 46.56 -25.83 3.69
CA LYS A 7 45.39 -24.95 3.77
C LYS A 7 44.26 -25.74 4.44
N ASN A 8 43.81 -25.30 5.62
CA ASN A 8 42.56 -25.79 6.21
C ASN A 8 41.38 -25.24 5.39
N LYS A 9 40.74 -26.12 4.62
CA LYS A 9 39.38 -25.94 4.11
C LYS A 9 38.45 -26.57 5.13
N ASN A 10 37.78 -25.76 5.95
CA ASN A 10 36.49 -26.08 6.55
C ASN A 10 35.99 -24.86 7.34
N ASP A 11 35.39 -23.92 6.62
CA ASP A 11 34.35 -23.04 7.16
C ASP A 11 33.23 -23.00 6.13
N ARG A 12 32.49 -24.10 6.06
CA ARG A 12 31.18 -24.08 5.41
C ARG A 12 30.20 -23.57 6.47
N TYR A 13 29.93 -22.28 6.46
CA TYR A 13 28.75 -21.71 7.10
C TYR A 13 27.52 -22.41 6.51
N ALA A 14 27.01 -23.41 7.23
CA ALA A 14 25.69 -23.96 6.95
C ALA A 14 24.66 -22.90 7.36
N PRO A 15 23.66 -22.57 6.53
CA PRO A 15 22.60 -21.67 6.94
C PRO A 15 21.82 -22.35 8.08
N LYS A 16 21.69 -21.64 9.21
CA LYS A 16 20.84 -22.05 10.34
C LYS A 16 19.43 -22.29 9.81
N LYS A 17 18.85 -23.45 10.15
CA LYS A 17 17.43 -23.75 9.91
C LYS A 17 16.59 -22.70 10.66
N HIS A 18 15.81 -21.90 9.93
CA HIS A 18 14.79 -21.03 10.53
C HIS A 18 13.76 -21.92 11.23
N HIS A 19 13.65 -21.76 12.54
CA HIS A 19 12.70 -22.49 13.37
C HIS A 19 11.33 -21.82 13.24
N ASP A 20 10.44 -22.50 12.53
CA ASP A 20 9.01 -22.26 12.37
C ASP A 20 8.28 -22.44 13.73
N LYS A 21 8.59 -21.59 14.72
CA LYS A 21 8.12 -21.67 16.12
C LYS A 21 7.13 -20.55 16.50
N GLY A 22 6.51 -19.91 15.52
CA GLY A 22 5.43 -18.95 15.76
C GLY A 22 4.09 -19.66 16.04
N PRO A 23 3.12 -18.96 16.66
CA PRO A 23 1.76 -19.49 16.87
C PRO A 23 1.01 -19.72 15.55
N VAL A 24 1.44 -19.03 14.49
CA VAL A 24 0.94 -19.18 13.12
C VAL A 24 2.12 -19.46 12.18
N LYS A 25 1.93 -20.40 11.27
CA LYS A 25 2.96 -20.76 10.28
C LYS A 25 2.82 -19.88 9.04
N ALA A 26 3.94 -19.27 8.63
CA ALA A 26 3.98 -18.43 7.44
C ALA A 26 3.74 -19.25 6.16
N LYS A 27 2.73 -18.86 5.39
CA LYS A 27 2.33 -19.49 4.13
C LYS A 27 2.93 -18.73 2.95
N LYS A 28 3.91 -19.35 2.28
CA LYS A 28 4.64 -18.75 1.14
C LYS A 28 3.72 -18.29 0.00
N HIS A 29 2.64 -19.02 -0.28
CA HIS A 29 1.71 -18.69 -1.36
C HIS A 29 0.85 -17.45 -1.07
N LEU A 30 0.69 -17.08 0.22
CA LEU A 30 0.04 -15.84 0.65
C LEU A 30 1.02 -14.67 0.78
N GLY A 31 2.32 -14.90 0.53
CA GLY A 31 3.34 -13.86 0.68
C GLY A 31 3.54 -13.38 2.13
N GLN A 32 3.20 -14.21 3.11
CA GLN A 32 3.26 -13.83 4.54
C GLN A 32 4.71 -13.65 5.02
N HIS A 33 4.95 -12.47 5.59
CA HIS A 33 6.15 -12.08 6.31
C HIS A 33 5.71 -11.42 7.62
N PHE A 34 5.81 -12.14 8.74
CA PHE A 34 5.33 -11.62 10.01
C PHE A 34 6.33 -10.61 10.57
N LEU A 35 5.85 -9.41 10.88
CA LEU A 35 6.64 -8.39 11.57
C LEU A 35 6.90 -8.87 13.00
N ILE A 36 8.16 -8.90 13.42
CA ILE A 36 8.57 -9.35 14.77
C ILE A 36 9.19 -8.22 15.61
N ASP A 37 9.49 -7.06 14.99
CA ASP A 37 10.05 -5.91 15.69
C ASP A 37 8.95 -4.99 16.24
N GLU A 38 8.90 -4.92 17.57
CA GLU A 38 7.94 -4.13 18.35
C GLU A 38 8.06 -2.62 18.12
N ALA A 39 9.28 -2.11 17.97
CA ALA A 39 9.51 -0.67 17.79
C ALA A 39 9.04 -0.22 16.40
N ILE A 40 9.27 -1.04 15.38
CA ILE A 40 8.75 -0.82 14.03
C ILE A 40 7.23 -0.93 14.01
N ALA A 41 6.64 -1.94 14.65
CA ALA A 41 5.20 -2.11 14.73
C ALA A 41 4.51 -0.90 15.39
N LYS A 42 5.07 -0.41 16.50
CA LYS A 42 4.63 0.83 17.14
C LYS A 42 4.77 2.03 16.20
N SER A 43 5.91 2.17 15.53
CA SER A 43 6.15 3.27 14.60
C SER A 43 5.17 3.28 13.43
N ILE A 44 4.74 2.11 12.95
CA ILE A 44 3.69 1.96 11.93
C ILE A 44 2.32 2.34 12.52
N ALA A 45 1.97 1.88 13.71
CA ALA A 45 0.70 2.26 14.35
C ALA A 45 0.59 3.77 14.61
N ASP A 46 1.72 4.43 14.91
CA ASP A 46 1.81 5.86 15.18
C ASP A 46 1.69 6.73 13.91
N THR A 47 1.74 6.15 12.71
CA THR A 47 1.63 6.94 11.46
C THR A 47 0.23 7.48 11.21
N LEU A 48 -0.80 6.77 11.70
CA LEU A 48 -2.19 7.20 11.63
C LEU A 48 -2.36 8.49 12.44
N LEU A 49 -2.76 9.55 11.76
CA LEU A 49 -3.10 10.84 12.36
C LEU A 49 -4.44 10.77 13.08
N GLN A 50 -5.37 9.95 12.59
CA GLN A 50 -6.68 9.72 13.19
C GLN A 50 -7.48 11.02 13.39
N LYS A 51 -7.61 11.80 12.31
CA LYS A 51 -8.41 13.04 12.31
C LYS A 51 -9.83 12.74 11.86
N GLU A 52 -10.79 12.98 12.76
CA GLU A 52 -12.23 12.94 12.45
C GLU A 52 -12.80 11.57 12.05
N TYR A 53 -12.09 10.48 12.38
CA TYR A 53 -12.61 9.12 12.24
C TYR A 53 -12.18 8.26 13.44
N ARG A 54 -12.97 7.22 13.72
CA ARG A 54 -12.72 6.23 14.79
C ARG A 54 -12.53 4.82 14.25
N ASN A 55 -13.22 4.50 13.16
CA ASN A 55 -13.16 3.19 12.52
C ASN A 55 -11.80 2.99 11.82
N VAL A 56 -11.19 1.83 11.99
CA VAL A 56 -9.94 1.46 11.32
C VAL A 56 -10.04 0.03 10.80
N ILE A 57 -9.56 -0.18 9.58
CA ILE A 57 -9.31 -1.52 9.05
C ILE A 57 -7.82 -1.80 9.13
N GLU A 58 -7.44 -2.90 9.78
CA GLU A 58 -6.12 -3.50 9.63
C GLU A 58 -6.19 -4.66 8.63
N ILE A 59 -5.43 -4.57 7.53
CA ILE A 59 -5.35 -5.63 6.53
C ILE A 59 -4.12 -6.49 6.80
N GLY A 60 -4.32 -7.80 6.92
CA GLY A 60 -3.25 -8.76 7.18
C GLY A 60 -2.64 -8.61 8.58
N PRO A 61 -3.44 -8.69 9.66
CA PRO A 61 -2.95 -8.57 11.04
C PRO A 61 -1.94 -9.67 11.41
N GLY A 62 -1.99 -10.84 10.75
CA GLY A 62 -1.13 -11.98 11.06
C GLY A 62 -1.21 -12.38 12.53
N THR A 63 -0.08 -12.34 13.23
CA THR A 63 0.00 -12.65 14.68
C THR A 63 -0.29 -11.45 15.58
N GLY A 64 -0.86 -10.35 15.06
CA GLY A 64 -1.34 -9.23 15.86
C GLY A 64 -0.28 -8.26 16.39
N VAL A 65 0.94 -8.31 15.84
CA VAL A 65 2.06 -7.47 16.33
C VAL A 65 1.79 -5.99 16.11
N LEU A 66 1.17 -5.61 14.99
CA LEU A 66 0.70 -4.25 14.75
C LEU A 66 -0.63 -3.98 15.50
N THR A 67 -1.57 -4.93 15.46
CA THR A 67 -2.87 -4.87 16.13
C THR A 67 -2.80 -4.37 17.57
N LYS A 68 -1.89 -4.91 18.40
CA LYS A 68 -1.80 -4.48 19.81
C LYS A 68 -1.44 -3.01 20.01
N TYR A 69 -0.68 -2.41 19.08
CA TYR A 69 -0.33 -0.99 19.14
C TYR A 69 -1.48 -0.12 18.64
N LEU A 70 -2.21 -0.58 17.63
CA LEU A 70 -3.44 0.06 17.17
C LEU A 70 -4.48 0.11 18.30
N LEU A 71 -4.64 -0.98 19.05
CA LEU A 71 -5.61 -1.08 20.17
C LEU A 71 -5.29 -0.17 21.37
N ASN A 72 -4.08 0.38 21.47
CA ASN A 72 -3.79 1.41 22.48
C ASN A 72 -4.43 2.77 22.14
N ARG A 73 -4.96 2.92 20.92
CA ARG A 73 -5.62 4.13 20.44
C ARG A 73 -7.12 4.03 20.67
N ASP A 74 -7.78 5.18 20.69
CA ASP A 74 -9.24 5.25 20.80
C ASP A 74 -9.89 5.01 19.42
N ILE A 75 -9.83 3.76 18.94
CA ILE A 75 -10.31 3.34 17.62
C ILE A 75 -11.23 2.12 17.69
N ASP A 76 -12.12 1.97 16.72
CA ASP A 76 -12.88 0.76 16.49
C ASP A 76 -12.21 -0.04 15.37
N LEU A 77 -11.42 -1.04 15.76
CA LEU A 77 -10.52 -1.79 14.88
C LEU A 77 -11.20 -3.05 14.34
N VAL A 78 -11.25 -3.14 13.01
CA VAL A 78 -11.58 -4.37 12.28
C VAL A 78 -10.32 -4.92 11.64
N ALA A 79 -9.86 -6.08 12.10
CA ALA A 79 -8.75 -6.79 11.51
C ALA A 79 -9.26 -7.82 10.49
N MET A 80 -8.77 -7.74 9.24
CA MET A 80 -9.18 -8.61 8.14
C MET A 80 -8.02 -9.47 7.67
N ASP A 81 -8.22 -10.79 7.64
CA ASP A 81 -7.27 -11.75 7.10
C ASP A 81 -8.00 -12.86 6.32
N LEU A 82 -7.24 -13.55 5.45
CA LEU A 82 -7.68 -14.77 4.76
C LEU A 82 -7.13 -16.03 5.44
N ASP A 83 -6.16 -15.90 6.33
CA ASP A 83 -5.53 -17.03 6.99
C ASP A 83 -6.28 -17.45 8.25
N ALA A 84 -7.04 -18.55 8.14
CA ALA A 84 -7.82 -19.11 9.24
C ALA A 84 -7.00 -19.38 10.52
N GLU A 85 -5.70 -19.70 10.42
CA GLU A 85 -4.82 -19.85 11.58
C GLU A 85 -4.59 -18.51 12.30
N SER A 86 -4.35 -17.44 11.53
CA SER A 86 -4.21 -16.07 12.07
C SER A 86 -5.51 -15.60 12.70
N ILE A 87 -6.65 -15.83 12.04
CA ILE A 87 -7.98 -15.48 12.56
C ILE A 87 -8.28 -16.21 13.86
N LYS A 88 -8.00 -17.52 13.91
CA LYS A 88 -8.18 -18.31 15.14
C LYS A 88 -7.30 -17.78 16.27
N TYR A 89 -6.02 -17.54 16.00
CA TYR A 89 -5.09 -16.98 16.98
C TYR A 89 -5.58 -15.63 17.53
N LEU A 90 -6.03 -14.71 16.65
CA LEU A 90 -6.49 -13.39 17.04
C LEU A 90 -7.79 -13.40 17.86
N ASN A 91 -8.65 -14.40 17.68
CA ASN A 91 -9.89 -14.54 18.44
C ASN A 91 -9.72 -15.30 19.77
N GLU A 92 -8.87 -16.33 19.81
CA GLU A 92 -8.77 -17.23 20.96
C GLU A 92 -7.57 -16.93 21.87
N THR A 93 -6.39 -16.70 21.28
CA THR A 93 -5.13 -16.62 22.02
C THR A 93 -4.71 -15.18 22.29
N PHE A 94 -4.75 -14.32 21.27
CA PHE A 94 -4.35 -12.92 21.37
C PHE A 94 -5.07 -12.18 22.52
N PRO A 95 -6.39 -12.37 22.76
CA PRO A 95 -7.06 -11.71 23.88
C PRO A 95 -6.58 -12.14 25.26
N MET A 96 -6.11 -13.38 25.38
CA MET A 96 -5.58 -13.92 26.64
C MET A 96 -4.16 -13.38 26.90
N GLU A 97 -3.35 -13.26 25.85
CA GLU A 97 -1.98 -12.73 25.93
C GLU A 97 -1.94 -11.19 26.09
N HIS A 98 -2.94 -10.51 25.54
CA HIS A 98 -2.99 -9.05 25.44
C HIS A 98 -4.25 -8.45 26.08
N PHE A 99 -4.73 -9.04 27.17
CA PHE A 99 -5.95 -8.59 27.86
C PHE A 99 -5.99 -7.08 28.16
N ALA A 100 -4.85 -6.51 28.57
CA ALA A 100 -4.78 -5.10 28.96
C ALA A 100 -5.09 -4.12 27.80
N VAL A 101 -4.63 -4.39 26.57
CA VAL A 101 -4.89 -3.48 25.43
C VAL A 101 -6.34 -3.59 24.94
N LEU A 102 -7.01 -4.71 25.20
CA LEU A 102 -8.44 -4.90 24.90
C LEU A 102 -9.37 -4.20 25.88
N GLN A 103 -8.87 -3.75 27.03
CA GLN A 103 -9.63 -2.90 27.95
C GLN A 103 -9.56 -1.40 27.57
N GLY A 104 -9.03 -1.09 26.38
CA GLY A 104 -9.02 0.26 25.82
C GLY A 104 -10.43 0.82 25.56
N LYS A 105 -10.49 2.09 25.14
CA LYS A 105 -11.75 2.79 24.81
C LYS A 105 -12.35 2.38 23.46
N GLY A 106 -11.57 1.64 22.68
CA GLY A 106 -11.91 1.15 21.35
C GLY A 106 -12.68 -0.16 21.36
N SER A 107 -12.89 -0.71 20.17
CA SER A 107 -13.38 -2.07 19.97
C SER A 107 -12.44 -2.85 19.06
N PHE A 108 -12.47 -4.18 19.18
CA PHE A 108 -11.67 -5.08 18.35
C PHE A 108 -12.57 -6.17 17.77
N LYS A 109 -12.53 -6.33 16.44
CA LYS A 109 -13.23 -7.38 15.72
C LYS A 109 -12.31 -7.99 14.68
N VAL A 110 -12.29 -9.32 14.60
CA VAL A 110 -11.56 -10.05 13.56
C VAL A 110 -12.57 -10.60 12.55
N ILE A 111 -12.29 -10.43 11.25
CA ILE A 111 -13.14 -10.92 10.17
C ILE A 111 -12.29 -11.77 9.22
N GLU A 112 -12.74 -12.99 8.96
CA GLU A 112 -12.24 -13.81 7.86
C GLU A 112 -12.80 -13.27 6.55
N ALA A 113 -12.00 -12.52 5.80
CA ALA A 113 -12.44 -11.87 4.58
C ALA A 113 -11.28 -11.58 3.62
N ASP A 114 -11.57 -11.74 2.34
CA ASP A 114 -10.74 -11.15 1.28
C ASP A 114 -11.04 -9.65 1.20
N PHE A 115 -10.13 -8.81 1.67
CA PHE A 115 -10.27 -7.35 1.59
C PHE A 115 -10.60 -6.88 0.16
N LEU A 116 -10.03 -7.49 -0.88
CA LEU A 116 -10.27 -7.08 -2.26
C LEU A 116 -11.70 -7.34 -2.72
N ASN A 117 -12.38 -8.34 -2.14
CA ASN A 117 -13.73 -8.75 -2.53
C ASN A 117 -14.82 -8.38 -1.51
N TYR A 118 -14.44 -7.96 -0.30
CA TYR A 118 -15.39 -7.57 0.75
C TYR A 118 -16.06 -6.21 0.45
N ASP A 119 -17.35 -6.06 0.73
CA ASP A 119 -18.04 -4.77 0.59
C ASP A 119 -17.72 -3.86 1.80
N LEU A 120 -16.93 -2.82 1.55
CA LEU A 120 -16.51 -1.89 2.60
C LEU A 120 -17.61 -0.90 3.00
N ASN A 121 -18.64 -0.70 2.17
CA ASN A 121 -19.70 0.28 2.46
C ASN A 121 -20.58 -0.17 3.64
N GLU A 122 -20.81 -1.46 3.75
CA GLU A 122 -21.64 -2.06 4.82
C GLU A 122 -20.88 -2.20 6.14
N LEU A 123 -19.54 -2.28 6.11
CA LEU A 123 -18.74 -2.59 7.29
C LEU A 123 -18.92 -1.57 8.42
N PHE A 124 -18.99 -0.28 8.07
CA PHE A 124 -19.11 0.84 9.00
C PHE A 124 -20.35 1.70 8.73
N ASN A 125 -21.39 1.16 8.09
CA ASN A 125 -22.61 1.91 7.75
C ASN A 125 -22.32 3.24 7.04
N ASN A 126 -21.45 3.22 6.02
CA ASN A 126 -20.97 4.41 5.30
C ASN A 126 -20.28 5.50 6.16
N GLN A 127 -19.79 5.16 7.36
CA GLN A 127 -18.95 6.08 8.14
C GLN A 127 -17.49 6.06 7.65
N PRO A 128 -16.77 7.18 7.75
CA PRO A 128 -15.34 7.23 7.41
C PRO A 128 -14.50 6.25 8.24
N PHE A 129 -13.48 5.67 7.61
CA PHE A 129 -12.55 4.75 8.25
C PHE A 129 -11.11 4.90 7.72
N GLY A 130 -10.15 4.77 8.62
CA GLY A 130 -8.74 4.65 8.26
C GLY A 130 -8.40 3.24 7.78
N ILE A 131 -7.40 3.11 6.91
CA ILE A 131 -6.85 1.79 6.54
C ILE A 131 -5.38 1.74 6.91
N THR A 132 -4.99 0.65 7.57
CA THR A 132 -3.60 0.34 7.85
C THR A 132 -3.27 -1.14 7.75
N GLY A 133 -1.99 -1.47 7.88
CA GLY A 133 -1.53 -2.86 7.83
C GLY A 133 -0.06 -3.00 7.45
N ASN A 134 0.44 -4.21 7.71
CA ASN A 134 1.61 -4.76 7.03
C ASN A 134 1.11 -5.47 5.76
N PHE A 135 0.89 -4.72 4.69
CA PHE A 135 0.13 -5.21 3.55
C PHE A 135 0.82 -6.39 2.85
N PRO A 136 0.08 -7.46 2.48
CA PRO A 136 0.65 -8.57 1.72
C PRO A 136 1.16 -8.08 0.36
N TYR A 137 2.41 -8.40 0.04
CA TYR A 137 3.10 -7.82 -1.11
C TYR A 137 2.46 -8.14 -2.46
N ASN A 138 1.87 -9.34 -2.58
CA ASN A 138 1.20 -9.83 -3.79
C ASN A 138 -0.07 -9.05 -4.17
N ILE A 139 -0.75 -8.44 -3.19
CA ILE A 139 -2.01 -7.72 -3.40
C ILE A 139 -1.94 -6.21 -3.05
N SER A 140 -0.78 -5.73 -2.63
CA SER A 140 -0.60 -4.37 -2.10
C SER A 140 -1.03 -3.26 -3.06
N THR A 141 -0.76 -3.43 -4.37
CA THR A 141 -1.19 -2.47 -5.39
C THR A 141 -2.73 -2.47 -5.57
N GLN A 142 -3.35 -3.65 -5.50
CA GLN A 142 -4.80 -3.82 -5.61
C GLN A 142 -5.50 -3.22 -4.39
N ILE A 143 -4.92 -3.32 -3.19
CA ILE A 143 -5.40 -2.65 -1.98
C ILE A 143 -5.46 -1.14 -2.20
N VAL A 144 -4.42 -0.53 -2.78
CA VAL A 144 -4.42 0.91 -3.08
C VAL A 144 -5.51 1.27 -4.09
N PHE A 145 -5.68 0.48 -5.17
CA PHE A 145 -6.76 0.73 -6.13
C PHE A 145 -8.14 0.65 -5.50
N LYS A 146 -8.39 -0.37 -4.67
CA LYS A 146 -9.65 -0.51 -3.94
C LYS A 146 -9.88 0.67 -2.98
N MET A 147 -8.85 1.08 -2.25
CA MET A 147 -8.94 2.28 -1.41
C MET A 147 -9.33 3.52 -2.22
N LEU A 148 -8.73 3.73 -3.40
CA LEU A 148 -9.06 4.87 -4.27
C LEU A 148 -10.52 4.82 -4.77
N GLU A 149 -11.06 3.63 -4.98
CA GLU A 149 -12.47 3.42 -5.34
C GLU A 149 -13.42 3.77 -4.18
N HIS A 150 -12.97 3.59 -2.93
CA HIS A 150 -13.70 3.98 -1.72
C HIS A 150 -13.19 5.29 -1.09
N ARG A 151 -12.54 6.17 -1.88
CA ARG A 151 -11.90 7.38 -1.35
C ARG A 151 -12.84 8.31 -0.58
N ASP A 152 -14.15 8.29 -0.87
CA ASP A 152 -15.16 9.07 -0.14
C ASP A 152 -15.30 8.66 1.33
N LEU A 153 -14.95 7.41 1.66
CA LEU A 153 -14.99 6.86 3.01
C LEU A 153 -13.61 6.76 3.67
N VAL A 154 -12.53 6.89 2.91
CA VAL A 154 -11.15 6.71 3.42
C VAL A 154 -10.45 8.07 3.56
N PRO A 155 -10.56 8.78 4.70
CA PRO A 155 -9.83 10.03 4.91
C PRO A 155 -8.32 9.82 5.05
N GLU A 156 -7.90 8.63 5.47
CA GLU A 156 -6.51 8.32 5.75
C GLU A 156 -6.18 6.86 5.42
N PHE A 157 -5.03 6.66 4.77
CA PHE A 157 -4.47 5.36 4.48
C PHE A 157 -2.98 5.40 4.83
N SER A 158 -2.51 4.48 5.67
CA SER A 158 -1.08 4.39 5.99
C SER A 158 -0.68 2.97 6.29
N GLY A 159 0.50 2.56 5.88
CA GLY A 159 0.97 1.22 6.21
C GLY A 159 2.23 0.88 5.45
N MET A 160 2.60 -0.39 5.55
CA MET A 160 3.85 -0.89 5.04
C MET A 160 3.67 -1.65 3.74
N PHE A 161 4.54 -1.35 2.77
CA PHE A 161 4.61 -1.95 1.46
C PHE A 161 6.01 -2.45 1.18
N GLN A 162 6.20 -3.18 0.08
CA GLN A 162 7.52 -3.24 -0.55
C GLN A 162 8.00 -1.81 -0.85
N LYS A 163 9.28 -1.55 -0.58
CA LYS A 163 9.88 -0.21 -0.71
C LYS A 163 9.61 0.42 -2.08
N GLU A 164 9.79 -0.34 -3.16
CA GLU A 164 9.56 0.15 -4.53
C GLU A 164 8.11 0.63 -4.75
N VAL A 165 7.13 -0.05 -4.15
CA VAL A 165 5.71 0.31 -4.26
C VAL A 165 5.42 1.58 -3.47
N ALA A 166 5.95 1.69 -2.25
CA ALA A 166 5.82 2.91 -1.44
C ALA A 166 6.48 4.12 -2.11
N GLU A 167 7.70 3.95 -2.62
CA GLU A 167 8.41 4.98 -3.38
C GLU A 167 7.64 5.38 -4.64
N ARG A 168 7.04 4.43 -5.36
CA ARG A 168 6.20 4.70 -6.53
C ARG A 168 4.99 5.54 -6.17
N ILE A 169 4.26 5.21 -5.10
CA ILE A 169 3.07 5.98 -4.69
C ILE A 169 3.45 7.44 -4.34
N CYS A 170 4.61 7.65 -3.73
CA CYS A 170 5.07 8.96 -3.26
C CYS A 170 5.94 9.73 -4.28
N ALA A 171 6.34 9.09 -5.39
CA ALA A 171 7.21 9.70 -6.38
C ALA A 171 6.55 10.94 -7.02
N GLN A 172 7.35 11.97 -7.30
CA GLN A 172 6.94 13.17 -8.01
C GLN A 172 7.22 13.03 -9.52
N GLU A 173 6.57 13.86 -10.35
CA GLU A 173 6.84 13.92 -11.78
C GLU A 173 8.32 14.18 -12.11
N GLY A 174 8.74 13.78 -13.30
CA GLY A 174 10.13 13.78 -13.75
C GLY A 174 10.96 12.60 -13.22
N SER A 175 10.48 11.87 -12.19
CA SER A 175 11.16 10.68 -11.66
C SER A 175 10.90 9.43 -12.51
N LYS A 176 11.92 8.56 -12.61
CA LYS A 176 11.78 7.21 -13.21
C LYS A 176 10.84 6.29 -12.41
N THR A 177 10.62 6.61 -11.13
CA THR A 177 9.75 5.85 -10.24
C THR A 177 8.28 6.27 -10.36
N TYR A 178 8.03 7.51 -10.82
CA TYR A 178 6.70 8.08 -11.02
C TYR A 178 5.87 7.27 -12.02
N GLY A 179 4.62 6.96 -11.75
CA GLY A 179 3.81 6.09 -12.59
C GLY A 179 2.33 6.19 -12.33
N ILE A 180 1.58 5.19 -12.82
CA ILE A 180 0.11 5.13 -12.69
C ILE A 180 -0.36 5.35 -11.25
N LEU A 181 0.24 4.64 -10.28
CA LEU A 181 -0.13 4.78 -8.87
C LEU A 181 0.20 6.17 -8.30
N SER A 182 1.30 6.78 -8.74
CA SER A 182 1.67 8.14 -8.31
C SER A 182 0.58 9.12 -8.70
N VAL A 183 0.22 9.14 -9.99
CA VAL A 183 -0.78 10.08 -10.52
C VAL A 183 -2.15 9.85 -9.89
N LEU A 184 -2.59 8.59 -9.84
CA LEU A 184 -3.93 8.27 -9.36
C LEU A 184 -4.06 8.45 -7.85
N ALA A 185 -3.05 8.14 -7.05
CA ALA A 185 -3.10 8.41 -5.61
C ALA A 185 -3.03 9.91 -5.32
N GLN A 186 -2.06 10.61 -5.93
CA GLN A 186 -1.82 12.03 -5.67
C GLN A 186 -2.91 12.95 -6.25
N ALA A 187 -3.76 12.45 -7.14
CA ALA A 187 -4.97 13.16 -7.56
C ALA A 187 -5.94 13.42 -6.38
N TYR A 188 -5.99 12.49 -5.42
CA TYR A 188 -6.98 12.52 -4.34
C TYR A 188 -6.38 12.68 -2.94
N TYR A 189 -5.10 12.32 -2.77
CA TYR A 189 -4.41 12.29 -1.48
C TYR A 189 -3.10 13.09 -1.52
N ASP A 190 -2.72 13.67 -0.39
CA ASP A 190 -1.35 14.06 -0.11
C ASP A 190 -0.58 12.82 0.35
N THR A 191 0.49 12.48 -0.37
CA THR A 191 1.26 11.25 -0.14
C THR A 191 2.63 11.57 0.46
N GLU A 192 3.05 10.79 1.45
CA GLU A 192 4.30 10.99 2.18
C GLU A 192 4.99 9.65 2.43
N TYR A 193 6.26 9.54 2.02
CA TYR A 193 7.11 8.41 2.39
C TYR A 193 7.73 8.68 3.76
N LEU A 194 7.44 7.83 4.74
CA LEU A 194 7.80 8.09 6.14
C LEU A 194 9.17 7.50 6.49
N PHE A 195 9.35 6.19 6.30
CA PHE A 195 10.62 5.52 6.62
C PHE A 195 10.76 4.17 5.90
N THR A 196 12.00 3.69 5.85
CA THR A 196 12.36 2.37 5.29
C THR A 196 12.51 1.35 6.42
N VAL A 197 12.01 0.14 6.22
CA VAL A 197 12.08 -0.96 7.17
C VAL A 197 12.97 -2.09 6.60
N PRO A 198 13.97 -2.57 7.36
CA PRO A 198 14.90 -3.57 6.87
C PRO A 198 14.30 -4.99 6.96
N PRO A 199 14.70 -5.95 6.10
CA PRO A 199 14.10 -7.29 6.06
C PRO A 199 14.25 -8.12 7.34
N GLU A 200 15.25 -7.83 8.17
CA GLU A 200 15.60 -8.60 9.36
C GLU A 200 14.56 -8.47 10.49
N VAL A 201 13.65 -7.50 10.39
CA VAL A 201 12.54 -7.32 11.35
C VAL A 201 11.33 -8.21 11.05
N PHE A 202 11.46 -9.15 10.09
CA PHE A 202 10.41 -10.10 9.72
C PHE A 202 10.86 -11.55 9.88
N ASP A 203 9.90 -12.44 10.12
CA ASP A 203 10.09 -13.89 10.05
C ASP A 203 9.01 -14.58 9.18
N PRO A 204 9.39 -15.27 8.09
CA PRO A 204 10.72 -15.25 7.48
C PRO A 204 11.05 -13.87 6.88
N PRO A 205 12.33 -13.49 6.74
CA PRO A 205 12.71 -12.21 6.15
C PRO A 205 12.34 -12.14 4.65
N PRO A 206 11.77 -11.03 4.16
CA PRO A 206 11.55 -10.81 2.73
C PRO A 206 12.88 -10.62 1.99
N LYS A 207 12.84 -10.74 0.66
CA LYS A 207 14.03 -10.53 -0.20
C LYS A 207 14.32 -9.06 -0.49
N VAL A 208 13.39 -8.17 -0.15
CA VAL A 208 13.43 -6.75 -0.47
C VAL A 208 13.12 -5.94 0.78
N GLN A 209 13.58 -4.68 0.80
CA GLN A 209 13.21 -3.74 1.85
C GLN A 209 11.73 -3.37 1.77
N SER A 210 11.19 -2.96 2.91
CA SER A 210 9.85 -2.40 3.01
C SER A 210 9.91 -0.88 3.18
N GLY A 211 8.84 -0.20 2.78
CA GLY A 211 8.66 1.23 2.95
C GLY A 211 7.31 1.51 3.59
N VAL A 212 7.30 2.42 4.55
CA VAL A 212 6.08 2.89 5.22
C VAL A 212 5.70 4.23 4.63
N LEU A 213 4.44 4.37 4.25
CA LEU A 213 3.90 5.60 3.68
C LEU A 213 2.61 6.02 4.38
N ARG A 214 2.24 7.26 4.19
CA ARG A 214 0.95 7.82 4.58
C ARG A 214 0.31 8.54 3.39
N MET A 215 -1.01 8.44 3.31
CA MET A 215 -1.85 9.16 2.37
C MET A 215 -2.99 9.80 3.17
N VAL A 216 -3.09 11.12 3.12
CA VAL A 216 -4.17 11.89 3.73
C VAL A 216 -5.03 12.47 2.62
N ARG A 217 -6.34 12.25 2.67
CA ARG A 217 -7.24 12.72 1.61
C ARG A 217 -7.21 14.25 1.55
N LYS A 218 -7.05 14.79 0.35
CA LYS A 218 -7.07 16.24 0.12
C LYS A 218 -8.43 16.81 0.49
N THR A 219 -8.45 18.06 0.98
CA THR A 219 -9.72 18.77 1.24
C THR A 219 -10.57 18.91 -0.02
N ASN A 220 -9.94 19.26 -1.14
CA ASN A 220 -10.57 19.21 -2.46
C ASN A 220 -10.05 18.01 -3.24
N TYR A 221 -10.71 16.87 -3.08
CA TYR A 221 -10.39 15.63 -3.77
C TYR A 221 -11.31 15.38 -4.99
N GLN A 222 -12.23 16.29 -5.31
CA GLN A 222 -13.02 16.20 -6.54
C GLN A 222 -12.17 16.68 -7.72
N LEU A 223 -12.08 15.87 -8.77
CA LEU A 223 -11.34 16.27 -9.96
C LEU A 223 -12.25 17.11 -10.85
N PRO A 224 -11.76 18.22 -11.42
CA PRO A 224 -12.56 19.03 -12.33
C PRO A 224 -12.64 18.41 -13.74
N CYS A 225 -12.67 17.09 -13.88
CA CYS A 225 -12.77 16.37 -15.14
C CYS A 225 -13.47 15.01 -14.92
N ASP A 226 -13.87 14.33 -16.01
CA ASP A 226 -14.42 12.98 -15.91
C ASP A 226 -13.36 12.00 -15.39
N GLU A 227 -13.62 11.40 -14.22
CA GLU A 227 -12.66 10.56 -13.52
C GLU A 227 -12.37 9.23 -14.23
N GLN A 228 -13.35 8.69 -14.97
CA GLN A 228 -13.17 7.46 -15.74
C GLN A 228 -12.24 7.71 -16.94
N LEU A 229 -12.45 8.84 -17.62
CA LEU A 229 -11.59 9.32 -18.68
C LEU A 229 -10.20 9.63 -18.14
N PHE A 230 -10.08 10.31 -17.01
CA PHE A 230 -8.80 10.57 -16.34
C PHE A 230 -8.03 9.27 -16.07
N LYS A 231 -8.67 8.27 -15.44
CA LYS A 231 -8.08 6.94 -15.20
C LYS A 231 -7.64 6.28 -16.51
N ARG A 232 -8.43 6.40 -17.58
CA ARG A 232 -8.12 5.84 -18.90
C ARG A 232 -6.95 6.55 -19.57
N VAL A 233 -6.87 7.89 -19.49
CA VAL A 233 -5.78 8.70 -20.04
C VAL A 233 -4.47 8.36 -19.34
N VAL A 234 -4.45 8.36 -18.00
CA VAL A 234 -3.26 8.02 -17.20
C VAL A 234 -2.78 6.61 -17.52
N LYS A 235 -3.67 5.61 -17.48
CA LYS A 235 -3.29 4.21 -17.78
C LYS A 235 -2.74 4.05 -19.21
N THR A 236 -3.42 4.62 -20.19
CA THR A 236 -3.01 4.53 -21.60
C THR A 236 -1.66 5.22 -21.83
N ALA A 237 -1.45 6.39 -21.22
CA ALA A 237 -0.19 7.11 -21.29
C ALA A 237 0.98 6.25 -20.77
N PHE A 238 0.87 5.71 -19.55
CA PHE A 238 1.95 4.95 -18.90
C PHE A 238 2.16 3.55 -19.48
N ASN A 239 1.17 2.93 -20.14
CA ASN A 239 1.35 1.66 -20.86
C ASN A 239 2.45 1.75 -21.92
N GLN A 240 2.72 2.94 -22.45
CA GLN A 240 3.82 3.21 -23.38
C GLN A 240 4.82 4.22 -22.79
N ARG A 241 5.22 4.05 -21.53
CA ARG A 241 6.09 5.00 -20.77
C ARG A 241 7.23 5.65 -21.55
N ARG A 242 7.93 4.89 -22.41
CA ARG A 242 9.10 5.38 -23.18
C ARG A 242 8.74 6.22 -24.42
N LYS A 243 7.45 6.29 -24.78
CA LYS A 243 6.93 7.03 -25.93
C LYS A 243 6.33 8.36 -25.46
N THR A 244 6.32 9.33 -26.37
CA THR A 244 5.64 10.61 -26.15
C THR A 244 4.12 10.41 -26.09
N LEU A 245 3.39 11.33 -25.48
CA LEU A 245 1.94 11.27 -25.34
C LEU A 245 1.23 11.19 -26.70
N ARG A 246 1.76 11.87 -27.74
CA ARG A 246 1.30 11.73 -29.14
C ARG A 246 1.21 10.29 -29.60
N ASN A 247 2.16 9.46 -29.17
CA ASN A 247 2.22 8.04 -29.52
C ASN A 247 1.46 7.16 -28.54
N SER A 248 1.56 7.46 -27.25
CA SER A 248 0.91 6.67 -26.21
C SER A 248 -0.62 6.76 -26.29
N LEU A 249 -1.16 7.93 -26.64
CA LEU A 249 -2.61 8.21 -26.67
C LEU A 249 -3.27 8.04 -28.05
N LYS A 250 -2.60 7.39 -29.02
CA LYS A 250 -3.15 7.18 -30.37
C LYS A 250 -4.53 6.52 -30.40
N THR A 251 -4.84 5.68 -29.40
CA THR A 251 -6.13 4.98 -29.30
C THR A 251 -7.32 5.88 -29.00
N PHE A 252 -7.09 7.15 -28.62
CA PHE A 252 -8.16 8.12 -28.37
C PHE A 252 -8.65 8.83 -29.64
N THR A 253 -8.08 8.53 -30.82
CA THR A 253 -8.50 9.10 -32.12
C THR A 253 -8.68 10.61 -32.07
N LEU A 254 -7.68 11.33 -31.53
CA LEU A 254 -7.75 12.77 -31.31
C LEU A 254 -7.67 13.58 -32.62
N SER A 255 -8.25 14.77 -32.65
CA SER A 255 -8.13 15.72 -33.76
C SER A 255 -6.67 16.17 -33.96
N ASP A 256 -6.32 16.59 -35.18
CA ASP A 256 -4.97 17.07 -35.46
C ASP A 256 -4.68 18.40 -34.78
N ASN A 257 -5.69 19.27 -34.63
CA ASN A 257 -5.58 20.53 -33.88
C ASN A 257 -5.17 20.27 -32.42
N LEU A 258 -5.84 19.34 -31.73
CA LEU A 258 -5.47 19.01 -30.36
C LEU A 258 -4.04 18.47 -30.25
N LYS A 259 -3.61 17.65 -31.22
CA LYS A 259 -2.26 17.08 -31.23
C LYS A 259 -1.16 18.13 -31.44
N GLU A 260 -1.44 19.31 -31.97
CA GLU A 260 -0.43 20.38 -32.11
C GLU A 260 -0.02 20.99 -30.77
N ASP A 261 -0.76 20.72 -29.69
CA ASP A 261 -0.35 21.14 -28.35
C ASP A 261 0.97 20.47 -27.92
N THR A 262 1.92 21.29 -27.49
CA THR A 262 3.26 20.87 -27.03
C THR A 262 3.23 19.83 -25.91
N ILE A 263 2.13 19.70 -25.16
CA ILE A 263 1.96 18.64 -24.17
C ILE A 263 2.11 17.24 -24.80
N PHE A 264 1.73 17.07 -26.07
CA PHE A 264 1.81 15.78 -26.76
C PHE A 264 3.24 15.33 -27.08
N ASP A 265 4.21 16.24 -27.03
CA ASP A 265 5.62 15.91 -27.25
C ASP A 265 6.32 15.44 -25.96
N GLN A 266 5.68 15.61 -24.80
CA GLN A 266 6.17 15.12 -23.53
C GLN A 266 5.94 13.61 -23.35
N ARG A 267 6.69 13.00 -22.44
CA ARG A 267 6.46 11.63 -21.96
C ARG A 267 5.56 11.64 -20.72
N PRO A 268 4.82 10.55 -20.45
CA PRO A 268 3.91 10.46 -19.30
C PRO A 268 4.58 10.78 -17.97
N GLU A 269 5.86 10.40 -17.81
CA GLU A 269 6.58 10.63 -16.56
C GLU A 269 6.92 12.10 -16.29
N GLN A 270 6.78 12.97 -17.29
CA GLN A 270 7.07 14.41 -17.18
C GLN A 270 5.84 15.23 -16.78
N LEU A 271 4.63 14.65 -16.82
CA LEU A 271 3.39 15.35 -16.50
C LEU A 271 3.09 15.30 -15.01
N SER A 272 2.81 16.45 -14.43
CA SER A 272 2.22 16.54 -13.10
C SER A 272 0.77 16.01 -13.11
N VAL A 273 0.20 15.78 -11.93
CA VAL A 273 -1.23 15.46 -11.78
C VAL A 273 -2.12 16.52 -12.43
N VAL A 274 -1.76 17.80 -12.27
CA VAL A 274 -2.52 18.92 -12.85
C VAL A 274 -2.48 18.88 -14.37
N ASP A 275 -1.33 18.54 -14.96
CA ASP A 275 -1.20 18.39 -16.42
C ASP A 275 -2.06 17.24 -16.95
N PHE A 276 -2.13 16.11 -16.23
CA PHE A 276 -3.03 15.02 -16.60
C PHE A 276 -4.50 15.41 -16.51
N ILE A 277 -4.90 16.20 -15.52
CA ILE A 277 -6.27 16.73 -15.41
C ILE A 277 -6.57 17.67 -16.60
N ALA A 278 -5.66 18.60 -16.91
CA ALA A 278 -5.81 19.53 -18.02
C ALA A 278 -5.86 18.80 -19.37
N LEU A 279 -5.00 17.80 -19.58
CA LEU A 279 -5.02 16.94 -20.76
C LEU A 279 -6.33 16.18 -20.89
N THR A 280 -6.86 15.66 -19.77
CA THR A 280 -8.14 14.94 -19.76
C THR A 280 -9.28 15.85 -20.20
N LYS A 281 -9.33 17.10 -19.72
CA LYS A 281 -10.33 18.09 -20.16
C LYS A 281 -10.24 18.34 -21.67
N LYS A 282 -9.04 18.61 -22.18
CA LYS A 282 -8.81 18.83 -23.61
C LYS A 282 -9.26 17.64 -24.47
N ILE A 283 -9.01 16.41 -24.01
CA ILE A 283 -9.47 15.19 -24.69
C ILE A 283 -11.00 15.04 -24.63
N ALA A 284 -11.65 15.47 -23.53
CA ALA A 284 -13.10 15.43 -23.40
C ALA A 284 -13.79 16.44 -24.32
N ASP A 285 -13.19 17.63 -24.47
CA ASP A 285 -13.70 18.73 -25.29
C ASP A 285 -13.30 18.61 -26.77
N ASP A 286 -12.52 17.59 -27.14
CA ASP A 286 -12.07 17.35 -28.51
C ASP A 286 -13.25 16.89 -29.37
N THR A 287 -13.86 17.83 -30.09
CA THR A 287 -14.87 17.54 -31.11
C THR A 287 -14.16 17.08 -32.39
N LEU A 288 -14.35 15.81 -32.74
CA LEU A 288 -13.89 15.24 -34.02
C LEU A 288 -14.61 15.84 -35.23
#